data_AF-A0A535ZMJ5-F1
#
_entry.id   AF-A0A535ZMJ5-F1
#
_cell.length_a   1.000
_cell.length_b   1.000
_cell.length_c   1.000
_cell.angle_alpha   90.00
_cell.angle_beta   90.00
_cell.angle_gamma   90.00
#
_symmetry.space_group_name_H-M   'P 1'
#
loop_
_entity.id
_entity.type
_entity.pdbx_description
1 polymer ?
#
loop_
_entity_poly.entity_id
_entity_poly.type
_entity_poly.pdbx_seq_one_letter_code
_entity_poly.pdbx_strand_id
1 'polypeptide(L)'
;MSNSLPKRNNKVIRLRPRRAAADEPASLMAIKVRNHLSLLQGYADIMEGLSPELKTQILRVMAEKTRELGATLQPFTERTPAGRPAIADYRRVRERTRSLMAEYRLLLARLQDRVSETHDQINTPGQH
;
A
#
# COMPACT_ATOMS: atom_id res chain seq x y z
N MET A 1 15.69 47.39 -26.18
CA MET A 1 14.85 46.73 -25.17
C MET A 1 14.69 45.28 -25.57
N SER A 2 15.34 44.36 -24.86
CA SER A 2 15.46 42.94 -25.24
C SER A 2 14.91 42.09 -24.10
N ASN A 3 13.66 41.64 -24.22
CA ASN A 3 13.03 40.76 -23.24
C ASN A 3 13.48 39.32 -23.49
N SER A 4 14.30 38.80 -22.58
CA SER A 4 14.74 37.40 -22.58
C SER A 4 13.62 36.50 -22.03
N LEU A 5 13.31 35.44 -22.78
CA LEU A 5 12.33 34.40 -22.41
C LEU A 5 12.75 33.70 -21.10
N PRO A 6 11.80 33.32 -20.22
CA PRO A 6 12.12 32.68 -18.95
C PRO A 6 12.71 31.28 -19.22
N LYS A 7 13.94 31.10 -18.76
CA LYS A 7 14.72 29.86 -18.80
C LYS A 7 13.92 28.75 -18.11
N ARG A 8 13.36 27.81 -18.88
CA ARG A 8 12.67 26.61 -18.36
C ARG A 8 13.67 25.78 -17.54
N ASN A 9 13.59 25.92 -16.22
CA ASN A 9 14.32 25.06 -15.29
C ASN A 9 13.69 23.65 -15.31
N ASN A 10 14.18 22.79 -16.19
CA ASN A 10 13.94 21.34 -16.17
C ASN A 10 14.59 20.72 -14.91
N LYS A 11 14.04 21.00 -13.72
CA LYS A 11 14.33 20.21 -12.52
C LYS A 11 13.62 18.87 -12.67
N VAL A 12 14.32 17.92 -13.29
CA VAL A 12 13.91 16.51 -13.31
C VAL A 12 13.89 16.01 -11.87
N ILE A 13 12.69 15.88 -11.29
CA ILE A 13 12.51 15.29 -9.96
C ILE A 13 12.89 13.81 -10.10
N ARG A 14 14.08 13.44 -9.60
CA ARG A 14 14.48 12.03 -9.54
C ARG A 14 13.53 11.30 -8.59
N LEU A 15 12.65 10.48 -9.16
CA LEU A 15 11.84 9.54 -8.39
C LEU A 15 12.80 8.64 -7.60
N ARG A 16 12.62 8.55 -6.27
CA ARG A 16 13.43 7.65 -5.44
C ARG A 16 13.37 6.24 -6.01
N PRO A 17 14.49 5.48 -6.01
CA PRO A 17 14.48 4.10 -6.45
C PRO A 17 13.41 3.33 -5.65
N ARG A 18 12.52 2.65 -6.35
CA ARG A 18 11.54 1.74 -5.76
C ARG A 18 12.31 0.68 -4.97
N ARG A 19 12.12 0.62 -3.65
CA ARG A 19 12.69 -0.43 -2.79
C ARG A 19 12.05 -1.77 -3.14
N ALA A 20 12.52 -2.43 -4.20
CA ALA A 20 11.98 -3.73 -4.62
C ALA A 20 12.51 -4.89 -3.75
N ALA A 21 13.76 -4.79 -3.28
CA ALA A 21 14.43 -5.92 -2.62
C ALA A 21 14.05 -6.16 -1.15
N ALA A 22 13.39 -5.21 -0.49
CA ALA A 22 13.01 -5.35 0.93
C ALA A 22 11.67 -6.08 1.13
N ASP A 23 10.83 -6.16 0.09
CA ASP A 23 9.44 -6.66 0.18
C ASP A 23 9.31 -8.14 -0.21
N GLU A 24 10.28 -8.72 -0.93
CA GLU A 24 10.31 -10.15 -1.28
C GLU A 24 10.33 -11.10 -0.07
N PRO A 25 11.16 -10.91 0.97
CA PRO A 25 11.13 -11.79 2.14
C PRO A 25 9.83 -11.64 2.95
N ALA A 26 9.24 -10.43 2.96
CA ALA A 26 7.98 -10.17 3.64
C ALA A 26 6.79 -10.80 2.91
N SER A 27 6.79 -10.81 1.58
CA SER A 27 5.73 -11.43 0.77
C SER A 27 5.75 -12.95 0.87
N LEU A 28 6.92 -13.58 0.80
CA LEU A 28 7.07 -15.02 1.01
C LEU A 28 6.61 -15.45 2.41
N MET A 29 6.93 -14.64 3.41
CA MET A 29 6.47 -14.90 4.77
C MET A 29 4.95 -14.74 4.93
N ALA A 30 4.35 -13.73 4.29
CA ALA A 30 2.90 -13.56 4.28
C ALA A 30 2.19 -14.75 3.62
N ILE A 31 2.76 -15.30 2.54
CA ILE A 31 2.26 -16.53 1.91
C ILE A 31 2.36 -17.71 2.88
N LYS A 32 3.50 -17.88 3.57
CA LYS A 32 3.68 -18.95 4.55
C LYS A 32 2.67 -18.87 5.69
N VAL A 33 2.46 -17.68 6.26
CA VAL A 33 1.46 -17.41 7.30
C VAL A 33 0.06 -17.73 6.80
N ARG A 34 -0.29 -17.26 5.60
CA ARG A 34 -1.59 -17.54 4.99
C ARG A 34 -1.83 -19.04 4.82
N ASN A 35 -0.83 -19.80 4.38
CA ASN A 35 -0.96 -21.24 4.21
C ASN A 35 -1.22 -21.95 5.54
N HIS A 36 -0.54 -21.55 6.63
CA HIS A 36 -0.80 -22.12 7.97
C HIS A 36 -2.21 -21.79 8.46
N LEU A 37 -2.68 -20.55 8.24
CA LEU A 37 -4.04 -20.16 8.61
C LEU A 37 -5.10 -20.89 7.80
N SER A 38 -4.92 -21.05 6.49
CA SER A 38 -5.82 -21.84 5.64
C SER A 38 -5.89 -23.30 6.07
N LEU A 39 -4.77 -23.89 6.49
CA LEU A 39 -4.73 -25.27 6.99
C LEU A 39 -5.51 -25.40 8.32
N LEU A 40 -5.30 -24.47 9.25
CA LEU A 40 -6.03 -24.45 10.53
C LEU A 40 -7.53 -24.23 10.31
N GLN A 41 -7.90 -23.36 9.38
CA GLN A 41 -9.30 -23.15 8.99
C GLN A 41 -9.89 -24.43 8.39
N GLY A 42 -9.18 -25.08 7.46
CA GLY A 42 -9.64 -26.35 6.87
C GLY A 42 -9.84 -27.45 7.91
N TYR A 43 -8.96 -27.54 8.92
CA TYR A 43 -9.16 -28.46 10.04
C TYR A 43 -10.38 -28.10 10.90
N ALA A 44 -10.60 -26.81 11.17
CA ALA A 44 -11.78 -26.37 11.91
C ALA A 44 -13.09 -26.64 11.15
N ASP A 45 -13.09 -26.44 9.83
CA ASP A 45 -14.27 -26.64 8.98
C ASP A 45 -14.68 -28.12 8.90
N ILE A 46 -13.73 -29.05 8.95
CA ILE A 46 -14.02 -30.50 8.93
C ILE A 46 -14.31 -31.09 10.31
N MET A 47 -14.14 -30.33 11.40
CA MET A 47 -14.29 -30.87 12.76
C MET A 47 -15.73 -31.28 13.09
N GLU A 48 -16.72 -30.70 12.41
CA GLU A 48 -18.12 -31.06 12.59
C GLU A 48 -18.40 -32.48 12.03
N GLY A 49 -19.12 -33.31 12.79
CA GLY A 49 -19.44 -34.69 12.37
C GLY A 49 -18.34 -35.74 12.56
N LEU A 50 -17.12 -35.38 12.98
CA LEU A 50 -16.05 -36.36 13.26
C LEU A 50 -16.20 -37.02 14.64
N SER A 51 -15.65 -38.24 14.76
CA SER A 51 -15.58 -38.95 16.03
C SER A 51 -14.72 -38.20 17.06
N PRO A 52 -14.98 -38.35 18.36
CA PRO A 52 -14.21 -37.69 19.42
C PRO A 52 -12.70 -37.99 19.36
N GLU A 53 -12.33 -39.22 19.00
CA GLU A 53 -10.93 -39.64 18.86
C GLU A 53 -10.24 -38.89 17.73
N LEU A 54 -10.92 -38.72 16.59
CA LEU A 54 -10.36 -38.01 15.44
C LEU A 54 -10.28 -36.49 15.70
N LYS A 55 -11.28 -35.93 16.39
CA LYS A 55 -11.25 -34.53 16.86
C LYS A 55 -10.05 -34.25 17.75
N THR A 56 -9.75 -35.12 18.70
CA THR A 56 -8.58 -34.93 19.59
C THR A 56 -7.25 -35.01 18.83
N GLN A 57 -7.14 -35.88 17.82
CA GLN A 57 -5.98 -35.92 16.94
C GLN A 57 -5.82 -34.64 16.13
N ILE A 58 -6.90 -34.16 15.49
CA ILE A 58 -6.90 -32.90 14.73
C ILE A 58 -6.52 -31.72 15.63
N LEU A 59 -7.08 -31.64 16.84
CA LEU A 59 -6.74 -30.57 17.79
C LEU A 59 -5.26 -30.58 18.21
N ARG A 60 -4.64 -31.76 18.35
CA ARG A 60 -3.20 -31.87 18.61
C ARG A 60 -2.38 -31.31 17.44
N VAL A 61 -2.74 -31.67 16.21
CA VAL A 61 -2.10 -31.15 15.00
C VAL A 61 -2.29 -29.64 14.88
N MET A 62 -3.51 -29.14 15.13
CA MET A 62 -3.80 -27.70 15.14
C MET A 62 -2.97 -26.97 16.19
N ALA A 63 -2.82 -27.53 17.39
CA ALA A 63 -1.99 -26.93 18.44
C ALA A 63 -0.51 -26.86 18.04
N GLU A 64 0.03 -27.91 17.44
CA GLU A 64 1.40 -27.95 16.93
C GLU A 64 1.61 -26.92 15.80
N LYS A 65 0.70 -26.88 14.82
CA LYS A 65 0.77 -25.92 13.71
C LYS A 65 0.59 -24.48 14.16
N THR A 66 -0.18 -24.25 15.21
CA THR A 66 -0.32 -22.92 15.82
C THR A 66 0.97 -22.50 16.53
N ARG A 67 1.70 -23.42 17.17
CA ARG A 67 3.02 -23.14 17.75
C ARG A 67 4.06 -22.82 16.67
N GLU A 68 4.09 -23.60 15.58
CA GLU A 68 4.97 -23.33 14.43
C GLU A 68 4.67 -21.95 13.79
N LEU A 69 3.39 -21.59 13.70
CA LEU A 69 2.97 -20.27 13.24
C LEU A 69 3.45 -19.17 14.21
N GLY A 70 3.33 -19.38 15.51
CA GLY A 70 3.85 -18.48 16.54
C GLY A 70 5.36 -18.24 16.40
N ALA A 71 6.15 -19.30 16.25
CA ALA A 71 7.59 -19.20 16.02
C ALA A 71 7.93 -18.48 14.71
N THR A 72 7.13 -18.68 13.66
CA THR A 72 7.29 -17.97 12.38
C THR A 72 6.98 -16.47 12.50
N LEU A 73 6.07 -16.09 13.39
CA LEU A 73 5.66 -14.70 13.64
C LEU A 73 6.55 -13.98 14.67
N GLN A 74 7.24 -14.73 15.53
CA GLN A 74 8.17 -14.22 16.55
C GLN A 74 9.14 -13.11 16.06
N PRO A 75 9.81 -13.23 14.88
CA PRO A 75 10.68 -12.16 14.39
C PRO A 75 9.93 -10.85 14.06
N PHE A 76 8.62 -10.88 13.81
CA PHE A 76 7.82 -9.67 13.61
C PHE A 76 7.36 -9.05 14.92
N THR A 77 7.13 -9.85 15.96
CA THR A 77 6.77 -9.35 17.29
C THR A 77 7.99 -8.78 18.01
N GLU A 78 9.14 -9.45 17.94
CA GLU A 78 10.37 -9.03 18.63
C GLU A 78 11.12 -7.91 17.90
N ARG A 79 11.12 -7.91 16.56
CA ARG A 79 11.77 -6.85 15.77
C ARG A 79 10.82 -5.73 15.39
N THR A 80 9.72 -5.50 16.11
CA THR A 80 9.00 -4.23 15.93
C THR A 80 9.90 -3.14 16.52
N PRO A 81 10.72 -2.44 15.72
CA PRO A 81 11.55 -1.39 16.28
C PRO A 81 10.56 -0.31 16.71
N ALA A 82 10.86 0.43 17.78
CA ALA A 82 10.08 1.60 18.20
C ALA A 82 9.90 2.68 17.10
N GLY A 83 10.45 2.49 15.89
CA GLY A 83 10.33 3.35 14.72
C GLY A 83 9.56 2.78 13.51
N ARG A 84 8.94 1.58 13.57
CA ARG A 84 8.00 1.18 12.48
C ARG A 84 6.63 1.74 12.83
N PRO A 85 6.12 2.74 12.07
CA PRO A 85 4.83 3.34 12.38
C PRO A 85 3.75 2.25 12.36
N ALA A 86 2.78 2.33 13.27
CA ALA A 86 1.76 1.30 13.40
C ALA A 86 1.05 1.10 12.06
N ILE A 87 0.51 -0.10 11.79
CA ILE A 87 -0.25 -0.34 10.54
C ILE A 87 -1.38 0.70 10.38
N ALA A 88 -1.94 1.19 11.49
CA ALA A 88 -2.90 2.29 11.51
C ALA A 88 -2.33 3.59 10.92
N ASP A 89 -1.07 3.92 11.22
CA ASP A 89 -0.39 5.10 10.68
C ASP A 89 -0.14 4.97 9.18
N TYR A 90 0.21 3.77 8.70
CA TYR A 90 0.33 3.52 7.26
C TYR A 90 -1.00 3.78 6.54
N ARG A 91 -2.12 3.29 7.09
CA ARG A 91 -3.46 3.53 6.52
C ARG A 91 -3.78 5.02 6.45
N ARG A 92 -3.57 5.74 7.55
CA ARG A 92 -3.77 7.19 7.62
C ARG A 92 -2.91 7.95 6.61
N VAL A 93 -1.63 7.62 6.49
CA VAL A 93 -0.73 8.23 5.51
C VAL A 93 -1.21 7.95 4.08
N ARG A 94 -1.60 6.70 3.78
CA ARG A 94 -2.09 6.31 2.46
C ARG A 94 -3.37 7.04 2.07
N GLU A 95 -4.32 7.19 2.99
CA GLU A 95 -5.57 7.94 2.78
C GLU A 95 -5.30 9.43 2.56
N ARG A 96 -4.41 10.02 3.36
CA ARG A 96 -3.97 11.41 3.19
C ARG A 96 -3.31 11.62 1.83
N THR A 97 -2.41 10.73 1.42
CA THR A 97 -1.75 10.83 0.10
C THR A 97 -2.75 10.71 -1.05
N ARG A 98 -3.76 9.83 -0.93
CA ARG A 98 -4.83 9.71 -1.93
C ARG A 98 -5.63 11.01 -2.06
N SER A 99 -6.01 11.59 -0.93
CA SER A 99 -6.76 12.86 -0.89
C SER A 99 -5.95 13.98 -1.53
N LEU A 100 -4.66 14.10 -1.16
CA LEU A 100 -3.76 15.10 -1.72
C LEU A 100 -3.59 14.96 -3.25
N MET A 101 -3.49 13.73 -3.75
CA MET A 101 -3.39 13.48 -5.20
C MET A 101 -4.68 13.82 -5.95
N ALA A 102 -5.84 13.64 -5.32
CA ALA A 102 -7.11 14.07 -5.88
C ALA A 102 -7.19 15.60 -5.96
N GLU A 103 -6.81 16.30 -4.88
CA GLU A 103 -6.73 17.76 -4.84
C GLU A 103 -5.76 18.31 -5.88
N TYR A 104 -4.58 17.68 -6.01
CA TYR A 104 -3.58 18.07 -7.01
C TYR A 104 -4.11 17.94 -8.44
N ARG A 105 -4.82 16.85 -8.76
CA ARG A 105 -5.45 16.67 -10.09
C ARG A 105 -6.51 17.73 -10.36
N LEU A 106 -7.32 18.07 -9.37
CA LEU A 106 -8.32 19.13 -9.48
C LEU A 106 -7.65 20.49 -9.73
N LEU A 107 -6.55 20.77 -9.03
CA LEU A 107 -5.80 22.00 -9.22
C LEU A 107 -5.17 22.08 -10.62
N LEU A 108 -4.64 20.97 -11.13
CA LEU A 108 -4.13 20.87 -12.50
C LEU A 108 -5.23 21.09 -13.53
N ALA A 109 -6.41 20.51 -13.33
CA ALA A 109 -7.55 20.71 -14.22
C ALA A 109 -7.95 22.20 -14.27
N ARG A 110 -8.10 22.85 -13.11
CA ARG A 110 -8.40 24.30 -13.02
C ARG A 110 -7.33 25.17 -13.65
N LEU A 111 -6.06 24.78 -13.51
CA LEU A 111 -4.95 25.49 -14.17
C LEU A 111 -5.09 25.36 -15.69
N GLN A 112 -5.38 24.17 -16.19
CA GLN A 112 -5.58 23.92 -17.62
C GLN A 112 -6.77 24.70 -18.17
N ASP A 113 -7.90 24.73 -17.44
CA ASP A 113 -9.07 25.53 -17.82
C ASP A 113 -8.72 27.01 -17.90
N ARG A 114 -8.05 27.54 -16.87
CA ARG A 114 -7.64 28.95 -16.83
C ARG A 114 -6.63 29.31 -17.92
N VAL A 115 -5.69 28.41 -18.24
CA VAL A 115 -4.75 28.60 -19.36
C VAL A 115 -5.51 28.62 -20.69
N SER A 116 -6.49 27.75 -20.86
CA SER A 116 -7.32 27.69 -22.07
C SER A 116 -8.16 28.96 -22.23
N GLU A 117 -8.83 29.40 -21.17
CA GLU A 117 -9.56 30.67 -21.13
C GLU A 117 -8.68 31.88 -21.47
N THR A 118 -7.45 31.94 -20.91
CA THR A 118 -6.52 33.03 -21.26
C THR A 118 -6.03 32.95 -22.70
N HIS A 119 -5.91 31.74 -23.26
CA HIS A 119 -5.52 31.55 -24.65
C HIS A 119 -6.65 32.00 -25.60
N ASP A 120 -7.90 31.69 -25.26
CA ASP A 120 -9.08 32.12 -26.02
C ASP A 120 -9.27 33.65 -25.94
N GLN A 121 -9.01 34.27 -24.78
CA GLN A 121 -9.03 35.73 -24.63
C GLN A 121 -7.95 36.43 -25.45
N ILE A 122 -6.76 35.83 -25.60
CA ILE A 122 -5.68 36.37 -26.45
C ILE A 122 -5.99 36.18 -27.94
N ASN A 123 -6.73 35.13 -28.30
CA ASN A 123 -7.12 34.81 -29.67
C ASN A 123 -8.46 35.44 -30.11
N THR A 124 -9.12 36.24 -29.27
CA THR A 124 -10.30 37.00 -29.68
C THR A 124 -9.81 38.27 -30.40
N PRO A 125 -9.87 38.35 -31.74
CA PRO A 125 -9.53 39.59 -32.43
C PRO A 125 -10.68 40.57 -32.19
N GLY A 126 -10.34 41.79 -31.78
CA GLY A 126 -11.33 42.86 -31.64
C GLY A 126 -12.14 42.99 -32.92
N GLN A 127 -13.44 42.72 -32.82
CA GLN A 127 -14.42 43.29 -33.73
C GLN A 127 -14.61 44.75 -33.34
N HIS A 128 -13.83 45.63 -33.97
CA HIS A 128 -14.19 47.02 -34.23
C HIS A 128 -13.66 47.40 -35.61
#